data_AF-A0A2V8QE51-F1
#
_entry.id   AF-A0A2V8QE51-F1
#
_cell.length_a   1.000
_cell.length_b   1.000
_cell.length_c   1.000
_cell.angle_alpha   90.00
_cell.angle_beta   90.00
_cell.angle_gamma   90.00
#
_symmetry.space_group_name_H-M   'P 1'
#
loop_
_entity.id
_entity.type
_entity.pdbx_description
1 polymer ?
#
loop_
_entity_poly.entity_id
_entity_poly.type
_entity_poly.pdbx_seq_one_letter_code
_entity_poly.pdbx_strand_id
1 'polypeptide(L)'
;TMYTIASNTKLFTAVAAGMLVEEGKLTWDRPIKESVPTIEFYNSYLNNTITLRDMLSHRTGITRHDSIWYKSDYSTKELFERLKYLEPKESPRQIFLYNNMMYAGAGYAIELQSGKPWAQFVRERILQPLKMNSTVFTIADILKQPDVGVPFTERRDSFELYKIPYYEDQQGVAPAGAIISNIEDMSHWLIALMN
;
A
#
# COMPACT_ATOMS: atom_id res chain seq x y z
N THR A 1 -15.91 7.95 14.85
CA THR A 1 -16.07 6.67 14.14
C THR A 1 -14.85 6.34 13.31
N MET A 2 -14.36 5.10 13.42
CA MET A 2 -13.26 4.55 12.63
C MET A 2 -13.75 3.97 11.30
N TYR A 3 -13.01 4.20 10.22
CA TYR A 3 -13.30 3.69 8.87
C TYR A 3 -12.03 3.15 8.22
N THR A 4 -12.18 2.12 7.39
CA THR A 4 -11.14 1.71 6.44
C THR A 4 -10.96 2.81 5.41
N ILE A 5 -9.81 3.48 5.38
CA ILE A 5 -9.57 4.57 4.41
C ILE A 5 -9.16 4.06 3.03
N ALA A 6 -9.03 2.73 2.89
CA ALA A 6 -8.72 2.01 1.67
C ALA A 6 -7.51 2.65 0.96
N SER A 7 -7.66 2.98 -0.33
CA SER A 7 -6.56 3.47 -1.16
C SER A 7 -5.95 4.80 -0.73
N ASN A 8 -6.55 5.55 0.22
CA ASN A 8 -5.87 6.69 0.84
C ASN A 8 -4.58 6.27 1.59
N THR A 9 -4.48 4.99 1.98
CA THR A 9 -3.26 4.37 2.52
C THR A 9 -2.04 4.58 1.62
N LYS A 10 -2.24 4.61 0.29
CA LYS A 10 -1.16 4.71 -0.69
C LYS A 10 -0.31 5.96 -0.50
N LEU A 11 -0.91 7.07 -0.08
CA LEU A 11 -0.16 8.31 0.15
C LEU A 11 0.80 8.17 1.33
N PHE A 12 0.39 7.48 2.41
CA PHE A 12 1.28 7.17 3.54
C PHE A 12 2.47 6.32 3.10
N THR A 13 2.22 5.31 2.25
CA THR A 13 3.30 4.48 1.68
C THR A 13 4.24 5.29 0.79
N ALA A 14 3.71 6.18 -0.04
CA ALA A 14 4.54 7.04 -0.90
C ALA A 14 5.39 8.02 -0.07
N VAL A 15 4.83 8.64 0.97
CA VAL A 15 5.58 9.52 1.89
C VAL A 15 6.62 8.73 2.67
N ALA A 16 6.29 7.55 3.19
CA ALA A 16 7.25 6.69 3.88
C ALA A 16 8.42 6.27 2.96
N ALA A 17 8.14 5.95 1.70
CA ALA A 17 9.18 5.69 0.71
C ALA A 17 10.04 6.95 0.47
N GLY A 18 9.42 8.14 0.40
CA GLY A 18 10.12 9.41 0.24
C GLY A 18 11.07 9.74 1.38
N MET A 19 10.69 9.44 2.63
CA MET A 19 11.60 9.58 3.78
C MET A 19 12.86 8.72 3.61
N LEU A 20 12.73 7.50 3.10
CA LEU A 20 13.88 6.64 2.81
C LEU A 20 14.69 7.11 1.59
N VAL A 21 14.07 7.81 0.64
CA VAL A 21 14.81 8.47 -0.44
C VAL A 21 15.64 9.64 0.10
N GLU A 22 15.08 10.46 0.98
CA GLU A 22 15.81 11.54 1.64
C GLU A 22 16.99 11.01 2.49
N GLU A 23 16.80 9.86 3.13
CA GLU A 23 17.87 9.15 3.86
C GLU A 23 18.91 8.46 2.94
N GLY A 24 18.75 8.53 1.62
CA GLY A 24 19.66 7.91 0.65
C GLY A 24 19.58 6.38 0.56
N LYS A 25 18.55 5.76 1.14
CA LYS A 25 18.34 4.30 1.15
C LYS A 25 17.53 3.81 -0.05
N LEU A 26 16.63 4.64 -0.55
CA LEU A 26 15.91 4.43 -1.80
C LEU A 26 16.25 5.54 -2.80
N THR A 27 15.89 5.33 -4.06
CA THR A 27 15.97 6.38 -5.08
C THR A 27 14.68 6.43 -5.89
N TRP A 28 14.30 7.63 -6.34
CA TRP A 28 13.08 7.78 -7.14
C TRP A 28 13.23 7.26 -8.57
N ASP A 29 14.37 7.55 -9.19
CA ASP A 29 14.54 7.54 -10.65
C ASP A 29 15.64 6.60 -11.15
N ARG A 30 16.30 5.84 -10.25
CA ARG A 30 17.15 4.71 -10.64
C ARG A 30 16.37 3.41 -10.56
N PRO A 31 16.79 2.35 -11.28
CA PRO A 31 16.19 1.04 -11.17
C PRO A 31 16.06 0.62 -9.70
N ILE A 32 14.86 0.26 -9.27
CA ILE A 32 14.58 -0.07 -7.86
C ILE A 32 15.44 -1.23 -7.36
N LYS A 33 15.87 -2.09 -8.29
CA LYS A 33 16.78 -3.20 -8.03
C LYS A 33 18.16 -2.78 -7.51
N GLU A 34 18.61 -1.55 -7.78
CA GLU A 34 19.86 -1.03 -7.21
C GLU A 34 19.76 -0.91 -5.69
N SER A 35 18.65 -0.38 -5.18
CA SER A 35 18.39 -0.26 -3.74
C SER A 35 17.88 -1.56 -3.14
N VAL A 36 17.11 -2.35 -3.90
CA VAL A 36 16.46 -3.59 -3.45
C VAL A 36 16.88 -4.76 -4.36
N PRO A 37 18.09 -5.34 -4.20
CA PRO A 37 18.61 -6.35 -5.13
C PRO A 37 17.76 -7.62 -5.25
N THR A 38 16.92 -7.90 -4.26
CA THR A 38 16.03 -9.06 -4.20
C THR A 38 14.72 -8.87 -4.97
N ILE A 39 14.42 -7.66 -5.48
CA ILE A 39 13.24 -7.43 -6.30
C ILE A 39 13.46 -8.01 -7.71
N GLU A 40 12.50 -8.81 -8.16
CA GLU A 40 12.50 -9.42 -9.47
C GLU A 40 11.17 -9.14 -10.17
N PHE A 41 11.25 -8.65 -11.40
CA PHE A 41 10.14 -8.47 -12.33
C PHE A 41 10.19 -9.53 -13.44
N TYR A 42 9.17 -9.54 -14.29
CA TYR A 42 8.96 -10.56 -15.32
C TYR A 42 10.17 -10.86 -16.22
N ASN A 43 11.01 -9.86 -16.50
CA ASN A 43 12.20 -10.03 -17.33
C ASN A 43 13.33 -9.07 -16.93
N SER A 44 14.52 -9.30 -17.49
CA SER A 44 15.72 -8.47 -17.24
C SER A 44 15.54 -7.01 -17.65
N TYR A 45 14.77 -6.74 -18.71
CA TYR A 45 14.48 -5.37 -19.12
C TYR A 45 13.73 -4.60 -18.02
N LEU A 46 12.67 -5.18 -17.44
CA LEU A 46 11.94 -4.56 -16.33
C LEU A 46 12.82 -4.40 -15.08
N ASN A 47 13.60 -5.41 -14.74
CA ASN A 47 14.55 -5.35 -13.62
C ASN A 47 15.52 -4.17 -13.70
N ASN A 48 15.93 -3.81 -14.91
CA ASN A 48 16.88 -2.73 -15.17
C ASN A 48 16.22 -1.38 -15.49
N THR A 49 14.88 -1.31 -15.51
CA THR A 49 14.16 -0.12 -15.97
C THR A 49 13.14 0.41 -14.97
N ILE A 50 12.46 -0.47 -14.22
CA ILE A 50 11.42 -0.07 -13.28
C ILE A 50 12.05 0.67 -12.10
N THR A 51 11.53 1.86 -11.83
CA THR A 51 11.93 2.71 -10.71
C THR A 51 10.87 2.69 -9.61
N LEU A 52 11.24 3.17 -8.42
CA LEU A 52 10.28 3.41 -7.33
C LEU A 52 9.17 4.38 -7.77
N ARG A 53 9.52 5.41 -8.54
CA ARG A 53 8.54 6.36 -9.10
C ARG A 53 7.56 5.66 -10.03
N ASP A 54 8.01 4.75 -10.88
CA ASP A 54 7.12 4.00 -11.78
C ASP A 54 6.12 3.13 -11.00
N MET A 55 6.58 2.47 -9.93
CA MET A 55 5.74 1.67 -9.03
C MET A 55 4.64 2.52 -8.38
N LEU A 56 5.00 3.66 -7.78
CA LEU A 56 4.09 4.53 -7.04
C LEU A 56 3.24 5.44 -7.92
N SER A 57 3.58 5.59 -9.21
CA SER A 57 2.78 6.36 -10.18
C SER A 57 1.94 5.49 -11.12
N HIS A 58 1.90 4.17 -10.89
CA HIS A 58 1.13 3.22 -11.70
C HIS A 58 1.58 3.16 -13.17
N ARG A 59 2.90 3.23 -13.41
CA ARG A 59 3.52 3.34 -14.74
C ARG A 59 4.46 2.19 -15.06
N THR A 60 4.32 1.05 -14.39
CA THR A 60 5.19 -0.13 -14.63
C THR A 60 4.79 -0.94 -15.86
N GLY A 61 3.60 -0.70 -16.44
CA GLY A 61 3.05 -1.52 -17.53
C GLY A 61 2.40 -2.83 -17.06
N ILE A 62 2.50 -3.16 -15.77
CA ILE A 62 1.92 -4.36 -15.16
C ILE A 62 0.48 -4.07 -14.70
N THR A 63 -0.46 -4.96 -15.02
CA THR A 63 -1.87 -4.82 -14.62
C THR A 63 -2.10 -5.14 -13.14
N ARG A 64 -3.30 -4.86 -12.61
CA ARG A 64 -3.59 -4.92 -11.17
C ARG A 64 -3.39 -6.28 -10.50
N HIS A 65 -3.69 -7.38 -11.20
CA HIS A 65 -3.67 -8.76 -10.67
C HIS A 65 -4.39 -8.96 -9.32
N ASP A 66 -5.44 -8.19 -9.02
CA ASP A 66 -5.98 -8.13 -7.65
C ASP A 66 -6.55 -9.46 -7.11
N SER A 67 -6.95 -10.38 -7.98
CA SER A 67 -7.43 -11.71 -7.58
C SER A 67 -6.38 -12.56 -6.87
N ILE A 68 -5.08 -12.21 -6.96
CA ILE A 68 -4.01 -12.98 -6.30
C ILE A 68 -3.97 -12.77 -4.78
N TRP A 69 -4.33 -11.56 -4.33
CA TRP A 69 -4.26 -11.16 -2.93
C TRP A 69 -5.62 -11.11 -2.26
N TYR A 70 -6.69 -11.00 -3.04
CA TYR A 70 -8.04 -10.93 -2.49
C TYR A 70 -8.44 -12.26 -1.86
N LYS A 71 -8.71 -12.27 -0.55
CA LYS A 71 -9.06 -13.47 0.22
C LYS A 71 -7.99 -14.56 0.16
N SER A 72 -6.72 -14.18 0.12
CA SER A 72 -5.60 -15.10 0.28
C SER A 72 -4.82 -14.80 1.55
N ASP A 73 -4.07 -15.79 2.00
CA ASP A 73 -3.19 -15.76 3.17
C ASP A 73 -1.77 -15.29 2.82
N TYR A 74 -1.53 -14.88 1.58
CA TYR A 74 -0.21 -14.41 1.16
C TYR A 74 0.22 -13.18 1.95
N SER A 75 1.43 -13.27 2.49
CA SER A 75 2.15 -12.15 3.07
C SER A 75 2.61 -11.14 2.00
N THR A 76 2.94 -9.92 2.44
CA THR A 76 3.50 -8.89 1.56
C THR A 76 4.77 -9.37 0.86
N LYS A 77 5.61 -10.14 1.58
CA LYS A 77 6.81 -10.77 1.04
C LYS A 77 6.48 -11.75 -0.08
N GLU A 78 5.51 -12.63 0.14
CA GLU A 78 5.10 -13.62 -0.87
C GLU A 78 4.52 -12.98 -2.13
N LEU A 79 3.77 -11.89 -1.99
CA LEU A 79 3.29 -11.11 -3.13
C LEU A 79 4.43 -10.38 -3.84
N PHE A 80 5.41 -9.86 -3.10
CA PHE A 80 6.63 -9.26 -3.65
C PHE A 80 7.45 -10.27 -4.46
N GLU A 81 7.65 -11.49 -3.95
CA GLU A 81 8.38 -12.56 -4.65
C GLU A 81 7.65 -13.06 -5.92
N ARG A 82 6.35 -12.77 -6.04
CA ARG A 82 5.51 -13.10 -7.19
C ARG A 82 5.49 -12.01 -8.27
N LEU A 83 6.08 -10.84 -8.04
CA LEU A 83 6.19 -9.77 -9.05
C LEU A 83 6.88 -10.27 -10.34
N LYS A 84 7.80 -11.23 -10.21
CA LYS A 84 8.48 -11.89 -11.33
C LYS A 84 7.59 -12.72 -12.25
N TYR A 85 6.35 -13.01 -11.84
CA TYR A 85 5.39 -13.75 -12.66
C TYR A 85 4.38 -12.82 -13.35
N LEU A 86 4.43 -11.52 -13.09
CA LEU A 86 3.44 -10.58 -13.61
C LEU A 86 3.86 -10.03 -14.97
N GLU A 87 3.33 -10.62 -16.03
CA GLU A 87 3.60 -10.21 -17.40
C GLU A 87 3.11 -8.76 -17.64
N PRO A 88 3.95 -7.87 -18.22
CA PRO A 88 3.53 -6.52 -18.54
C PRO A 88 2.54 -6.52 -19.72
N LYS A 89 1.49 -5.70 -19.62
CA LYS A 89 0.57 -5.45 -20.74
C LYS A 89 1.17 -4.47 -21.76
N GLU A 90 2.07 -3.60 -21.29
CA GLU A 90 2.69 -2.55 -22.09
C GLU A 90 4.08 -2.24 -21.53
N SER A 91 4.93 -1.60 -22.33
CA SER A 91 6.22 -1.09 -21.87
C SER A 91 6.05 -0.07 -20.71
N PRO A 92 7.04 0.05 -19.81
CA PRO A 92 7.00 1.04 -18.74
C PRO A 92 6.74 2.45 -19.28
N ARG A 93 5.98 3.23 -18.50
CA ARG A 93 5.72 4.67 -18.71
C ARG A 93 4.82 5.06 -19.89
N GLN A 94 4.35 4.10 -20.69
CA GLN A 94 3.46 4.36 -21.83
C GLN A 94 1.99 4.58 -21.42
N ILE A 95 1.51 3.83 -20.43
CA ILE A 95 0.12 3.88 -19.98
C ILE A 95 0.02 3.88 -18.45
N PHE A 96 -1.09 4.42 -17.94
CA PHE A 96 -1.46 4.33 -16.54
C PHE A 96 -2.24 3.03 -16.29
N LEU A 97 -1.76 2.20 -15.37
CA LEU A 97 -2.43 0.97 -14.94
C LEU A 97 -2.45 0.90 -13.42
N TYR A 98 -3.59 1.26 -12.82
CA TYR A 98 -3.77 1.20 -11.37
C TYR A 98 -3.43 -0.20 -10.84
N ASN A 99 -2.55 -0.26 -9.83
CA ASN A 99 -1.95 -1.53 -9.41
C ASN A 99 -1.61 -1.53 -7.92
N ASN A 100 -2.28 -2.39 -7.14
CA ASN A 100 -2.04 -2.55 -5.71
C ASN A 100 -0.77 -3.35 -5.41
N MET A 101 -0.39 -4.28 -6.29
CA MET A 101 0.83 -5.09 -6.13
C MET A 101 2.09 -4.23 -6.14
N MET A 102 2.09 -3.12 -6.89
CA MET A 102 3.22 -2.17 -6.87
C MET A 102 3.35 -1.44 -5.53
N TYR A 103 2.23 -1.15 -4.86
CA TYR A 103 2.25 -0.57 -3.52
C TYR A 103 2.64 -1.59 -2.45
N ALA A 104 2.16 -2.83 -2.55
CA ALA A 104 2.62 -3.93 -1.69
C ALA A 104 4.14 -4.12 -1.83
N GLY A 105 4.64 -4.14 -3.07
CA GLY A 105 6.07 -4.23 -3.36
C GLY A 105 6.88 -3.05 -2.81
N ALA A 106 6.37 -1.82 -2.94
CA ALA A 106 6.99 -0.63 -2.36
C ALA A 106 7.00 -0.68 -0.82
N GLY A 107 5.94 -1.21 -0.20
CA GLY A 107 5.89 -1.42 1.25
C GLY A 107 6.92 -2.45 1.73
N TYR A 108 7.13 -3.53 0.99
CA TYR A 108 8.19 -4.48 1.33
C TYR A 108 9.60 -3.93 1.06
N ALA A 109 9.76 -3.08 0.03
CA ALA A 109 11.00 -2.31 -0.16
C ALA A 109 11.31 -1.40 1.05
N ILE A 110 10.30 -0.71 1.60
CA ILE A 110 10.44 0.07 2.84
C ILE A 110 10.92 -0.82 3.98
N GLU A 111 10.36 -2.01 4.13
CA GLU A 111 10.77 -2.95 5.19
C GLU A 111 12.23 -3.38 5.03
N LEU A 112 12.64 -3.78 3.83
CA LEU A 112 14.02 -4.17 3.54
C LEU A 112 15.03 -3.05 3.81
N GLN A 113 14.68 -1.80 3.49
CA GLN A 113 15.57 -0.65 3.68
C GLN A 113 15.55 -0.05 5.09
N SER A 114 14.46 -0.21 5.82
CA SER A 114 14.33 0.33 7.19
C SER A 114 14.62 -0.69 8.28
N GLY A 115 14.57 -1.99 7.96
CA GLY A 115 14.63 -3.08 8.93
C GLY A 115 13.36 -3.20 9.79
N LYS A 116 12.27 -2.53 9.42
CA LYS A 116 11.02 -2.49 10.18
C LYS A 116 9.83 -2.84 9.29
N PRO A 117 8.86 -3.65 9.75
CA PRO A 117 7.62 -3.86 9.02
C PRO A 117 6.97 -2.53 8.62
N TRP A 118 6.39 -2.46 7.42
CA TRP A 118 5.81 -1.23 6.87
C TRP A 118 4.87 -0.52 7.85
N ALA A 119 3.98 -1.26 8.52
CA ALA A 119 3.03 -0.68 9.48
C ALA A 119 3.74 -0.07 10.69
N GLN A 120 4.84 -0.68 11.17
CA GLN A 120 5.65 -0.12 12.24
C GLN A 120 6.38 1.14 11.79
N PHE A 121 6.97 1.13 10.59
CA PHE A 121 7.64 2.31 10.03
C PHE A 121 6.66 3.49 9.89
N VAL A 122 5.49 3.28 9.28
CA VAL A 122 4.44 4.31 9.14
C VAL A 122 3.98 4.81 10.50
N ARG A 123 3.77 3.91 11.48
CA ARG A 123 3.37 4.30 12.83
C ARG A 123 4.40 5.22 13.49
N GLU A 124 5.66 4.83 13.48
CA GLU A 124 6.72 5.56 14.18
C GLU A 124 7.11 6.86 13.47
N ARG A 125 7.11 6.87 12.13
CA ARG A 125 7.64 7.99 11.35
C ARG A 125 6.58 8.99 10.92
N ILE A 126 5.31 8.59 10.88
CA ILE A 126 4.21 9.44 10.42
C ILE A 126 3.16 9.59 11.52
N LEU A 127 2.55 8.49 11.96
CA LEU A 127 1.37 8.57 12.84
C LEU A 127 1.70 9.16 14.21
N GLN A 128 2.77 8.70 14.86
CA GLN A 128 3.18 9.18 16.19
C GLN A 128 3.57 10.66 16.20
N PRO A 129 4.45 11.16 15.31
CA PRO A 129 4.76 12.59 15.23
C PRO A 129 3.55 13.48 14.99
N LEU A 130 2.59 13.01 14.19
CA LEU A 130 1.35 13.72 13.88
C LEU A 130 0.23 13.48 14.90
N LYS A 131 0.50 12.74 15.99
CA LYS A 131 -0.46 12.43 17.04
C LYS A 131 -1.74 11.76 16.52
N MET A 132 -1.61 10.90 15.50
CA MET A 132 -2.70 10.09 14.94
C MET A 132 -2.89 8.81 15.78
N ASN A 133 -3.34 8.98 17.02
CA ASN A 133 -3.30 7.93 18.04
C ASN A 133 -4.39 6.86 17.89
N SER A 134 -5.45 7.15 17.14
CA SER A 134 -6.54 6.20 16.91
C SER A 134 -6.29 5.31 15.69
N THR A 135 -5.39 5.71 14.80
CA THR A 135 -5.13 5.03 13.52
C THR A 135 -4.48 3.66 13.70
N VAL A 136 -5.09 2.63 13.08
CA VAL A 136 -4.68 1.22 13.16
C VAL A 136 -4.57 0.60 11.76
N PHE A 137 -4.12 -0.66 11.69
CA PHE A 137 -3.82 -1.35 10.42
C PHE A 137 -4.57 -2.68 10.24
N THR A 138 -5.28 -3.16 11.26
CA THR A 138 -5.92 -4.48 11.23
C THR A 138 -7.37 -4.41 11.67
N ILE A 139 -8.19 -5.34 11.14
CA ILE A 139 -9.56 -5.54 11.59
C ILE A 139 -9.60 -5.99 13.06
N ALA A 140 -8.64 -6.81 13.49
CA ALA A 140 -8.54 -7.21 14.89
C ALA A 140 -8.36 -6.00 15.84
N ASP A 141 -7.67 -4.94 15.39
CA ASP A 141 -7.46 -3.74 16.19
C ASP A 141 -8.64 -2.76 16.11
N ILE A 142 -9.27 -2.57 14.95
CA ILE A 142 -10.45 -1.70 14.84
C ILE A 142 -11.62 -2.25 15.66
N LEU A 143 -11.81 -3.57 15.74
CA LEU A 143 -12.90 -4.18 16.50
C LEU A 143 -12.77 -4.01 18.03
N LYS A 144 -11.62 -3.55 18.51
CA LYS A 144 -11.41 -3.16 19.92
C LYS A 144 -11.81 -1.70 20.20
N GLN A 145 -12.09 -0.91 19.16
CA GLN A 145 -12.44 0.50 19.28
C GLN A 145 -13.94 0.66 19.61
N PRO A 146 -14.31 1.70 20.38
CA PRO A 146 -15.69 1.88 20.84
C PRO A 146 -16.66 2.30 19.73
N ASP A 147 -16.17 2.87 18.63
CA ASP A 147 -16.98 3.46 17.57
C ASP A 147 -16.40 3.16 16.18
N VAL A 148 -17.02 2.20 15.51
CA VAL A 148 -16.56 1.61 14.23
C VAL A 148 -17.67 1.66 13.18
N GLY A 149 -17.33 2.15 12.00
CA GLY A 149 -18.25 2.18 10.86
C GLY A 149 -18.62 0.78 10.40
N VAL A 150 -19.92 0.48 10.34
CA VAL A 150 -20.41 -0.80 9.85
C VAL A 150 -20.34 -0.82 8.32
N PRO A 151 -19.72 -1.84 7.70
CA PRO A 151 -19.60 -1.90 6.26
C PRO A 151 -20.92 -2.39 5.64
N PHE A 152 -21.39 -1.65 4.64
CA PHE A 152 -22.54 -1.98 3.81
C PHE A 152 -22.15 -2.00 2.34
N THR A 153 -22.89 -2.77 1.55
CA THR A 153 -22.90 -2.64 0.08
C THR A 153 -24.33 -2.60 -0.41
N GLU A 154 -24.52 -2.07 -1.61
CA GLU A 154 -25.80 -2.08 -2.31
C GLU A 154 -25.96 -3.39 -3.11
N ARG A 155 -27.21 -3.89 -3.21
CA ARG A 155 -27.53 -5.01 -4.10
C ARG A 155 -27.36 -4.60 -5.57
N ARG A 156 -27.14 -5.58 -6.45
CA ARG A 156 -26.96 -5.30 -7.89
C ARG A 156 -28.27 -4.96 -8.60
N ASP A 157 -29.38 -5.46 -8.08
CA ASP A 157 -30.73 -5.43 -8.66
C ASP A 157 -31.68 -4.47 -7.92
N SER A 158 -31.24 -3.85 -6.83
CA SER A 158 -32.01 -2.88 -6.06
C SER A 158 -31.10 -1.89 -5.31
N PHE A 159 -31.67 -0.78 -4.83
CA PHE A 159 -30.97 0.18 -3.94
C PHE A 159 -30.94 -0.27 -2.46
N GLU A 160 -31.20 -1.54 -2.19
CA GLU A 160 -31.17 -2.08 -0.83
C GLU A 160 -29.72 -2.18 -0.35
N LEU A 161 -29.43 -1.51 0.78
CA LEU A 161 -28.17 -1.67 1.48
C LEU A 161 -28.21 -2.88 2.39
N TYR A 162 -27.20 -3.73 2.31
CA TYR A 162 -27.02 -4.85 3.23
C TYR A 162 -25.61 -4.86 3.81
N LYS A 163 -25.52 -5.31 5.07
CA LYS A 163 -24.26 -5.40 5.80
C LYS A 163 -23.36 -6.47 5.16
N ILE A 164 -22.08 -6.15 5.02
CA ILE A 164 -21.04 -7.11 4.59
C ILE A 164 -20.13 -7.45 5.78
N PRO A 165 -19.41 -8.58 5.75
CA PRO A 165 -18.39 -8.85 6.76
C PRO A 165 -17.21 -7.88 6.63
N TYR A 166 -16.47 -7.67 7.72
CA TYR A 166 -15.12 -7.12 7.63
C TYR A 166 -14.21 -8.17 6.98
N TYR A 167 -13.36 -7.75 6.05
CA TYR A 167 -12.41 -8.64 5.37
C TYR A 167 -11.05 -8.58 6.08
N GLU A 168 -10.63 -9.69 6.69
CA GLU A 168 -9.37 -9.78 7.43
C GLU A 168 -8.19 -10.17 6.52
N ASP A 169 -8.47 -10.92 5.45
CA ASP A 169 -7.52 -11.52 4.50
C ASP A 169 -7.06 -10.53 3.41
N GLN A 170 -6.50 -9.40 3.83
CA GLN A 170 -5.93 -8.38 2.92
C GLN A 170 -4.54 -7.89 3.36
N GLN A 171 -3.93 -8.58 4.33
CA GLN A 171 -2.66 -8.17 4.93
C GLN A 171 -1.51 -8.13 3.92
N GLY A 172 -1.50 -9.01 2.91
CA GLY A 172 -0.47 -9.02 1.87
C GLY A 172 -0.37 -7.71 1.08
N VAL A 173 -1.48 -6.97 0.95
CA VAL A 173 -1.51 -5.66 0.29
C VAL A 173 -1.72 -4.52 1.28
N ALA A 174 -1.36 -4.71 2.55
CA ALA A 174 -1.50 -3.68 3.58
C ALA A 174 -0.94 -2.29 3.17
N PRO A 175 0.24 -2.19 2.54
CA PRO A 175 0.78 -0.91 2.06
C PRO A 175 -0.08 -0.20 1.00
N ALA A 176 -1.05 -0.90 0.39
CA ALA A 176 -1.94 -0.35 -0.61
C ALA A 176 -3.32 0.07 -0.04
N GLY A 177 -3.70 -0.41 1.15
CA GLY A 177 -5.10 -0.27 1.59
C GLY A 177 -5.46 -0.55 3.05
N ALA A 178 -4.52 -0.91 3.93
CA ALA A 178 -4.87 -1.39 5.28
C ALA A 178 -5.01 -0.31 6.36
N ILE A 179 -4.75 0.97 6.08
CA ILE A 179 -4.93 2.01 7.11
C ILE A 179 -6.42 2.15 7.43
N ILE A 180 -6.69 2.23 8.72
CA ILE A 180 -7.99 2.46 9.31
C ILE A 180 -7.84 3.67 10.22
N SER A 181 -8.64 4.70 9.99
CA SER A 181 -8.50 5.97 10.69
C SER A 181 -9.86 6.62 10.93
N ASN A 182 -9.86 7.79 11.55
CA ASN A 182 -11.02 8.64 11.74
C ASN A 182 -10.74 10.05 11.20
N ILE A 183 -11.74 10.92 11.18
CA ILE A 183 -11.61 12.27 10.63
C ILE A 183 -10.64 13.15 11.43
N GLU A 184 -10.53 12.95 12.74
CA GLU A 184 -9.65 13.73 13.62
C GLU A 184 -8.18 13.43 13.31
N ASP A 185 -7.78 12.17 13.30
CA ASP A 185 -6.43 11.74 12.91
C ASP A 185 -6.10 12.15 11.48
N MET A 186 -7.02 11.94 10.53
CA MET A 186 -6.82 12.33 9.13
C MET A 186 -6.74 13.85 8.95
N SER A 187 -7.28 14.66 9.87
CA SER A 187 -7.10 16.11 9.85
C SER A 187 -5.65 16.51 10.16
N HIS A 188 -4.98 15.83 11.11
CA HIS A 188 -3.56 16.06 11.38
C HIS A 188 -2.71 15.70 10.16
N TRP A 189 -3.06 14.59 9.48
CA TRP A 189 -2.41 14.20 8.24
C TRP A 189 -2.57 15.25 7.13
N LEU A 190 -3.79 15.75 6.92
CA LEU A 190 -4.06 16.78 5.92
C LEU A 190 -3.31 18.09 6.22
N ILE A 191 -3.31 18.53 7.48
CA ILE A 191 -2.58 19.74 7.92
C ILE A 191 -1.08 19.59 7.62
N ALA A 192 -0.49 18.42 7.89
CA ALA A 192 0.91 18.16 7.62
C ALA A 192 1.26 18.19 6.12
N LEU A 193 0.32 17.80 5.25
CA LEU A 193 0.53 17.82 3.78
C LEU A 193 0.41 19.22 3.15
N MET A 194 -0.18 20.18 3.86
CA MET A 194 -0.41 21.54 3.35
C MET A 194 0.63 22.56 3.81
N ASN A 195 1.50 22.18 4.77
CA ASN A 195 2.56 23.03 5.32
C ASN A 195 3.94 22.52 4.90
#